data_AF-A0A2L2YTT9-F1
#
_entry.id   AF-A0A2L2YTT9-F1
#
_cell.length_a   1.000
_cell.length_b   1.000
_cell.length_c   1.000
_cell.angle_alpha   90.00
_cell.angle_beta   90.00
_cell.angle_gamma   90.00
#
_symmetry.space_group_name_H-M   'P 1'
#
loop_
_entity.id
_entity.type
_entity.pdbx_description
1 polymer ?
#
loop_
_entity_poly.entity_id
_entity_poly.type
_entity_poly.pdbx_seq_one_letter_code
_entity_poly.pdbx_strand_id
1 'polypeptide(L)'
;KKVTSDSESVSTLDSVGSSDKENRSHEEENQATLRKKKEYSSNSNHQTNRKINGVAGKQKPSRPKTLKKTRKFMVDGVVVTTTTSKIIYEDDEQTIKEDHILRKQELRELKMLQKQETKQFQDLALKAQFNREQQEKKFDQEMMILVKNYDNDLEALNRQQKQLVEKAEQQQDLDLKFASKKIRSDQERELKNFRESLKNEFKFLKQEIEALPKDKRKDVLRVRREQMELDHVERERVFIERLNENHDLAVKRLGDTHKEKIALLERQFLQQKQQLLRAREAAIWELEERHLHEKHQLAKRQLKDLFFLQRHQMLVRHEKELEQVRRMNDAKEEEVLKQQALEKRQWPKRMRSEMKTRELMFRESLRISYANMSESHEDERDKIRRFQDGEKRRYKAEQIRQESKHKKQLEELRAHADSTVKELEQMQNEKRKQLMEHETLKLKQLEEEHSAELKEWKANLKPRKQRLEEEFIH
;
A
#
# COMPACT_ATOMS: atom_id res chain seq x y z
N LYS A 1 -37.91 17.78 -28.66
CA LYS A 1 -36.65 17.34 -29.31
C LYS A 1 -36.12 16.16 -28.51
N LYS A 2 -36.27 14.95 -29.06
CA LYS A 2 -35.74 13.67 -28.54
C LYS A 2 -34.21 13.73 -28.65
N VAL A 3 -33.48 13.32 -27.61
CA VAL A 3 -32.07 12.97 -27.74
C VAL A 3 -31.92 11.55 -27.22
N THR A 4 -31.52 10.69 -28.15
CA THR A 4 -31.31 9.25 -28.02
C THR A 4 -29.94 8.96 -27.43
N SER A 5 -29.92 7.92 -26.59
CA SER A 5 -28.73 7.22 -26.09
C SER A 5 -28.12 6.37 -27.20
N ASP A 6 -26.80 6.41 -27.36
CA ASP A 6 -26.05 5.37 -28.04
C ASP A 6 -25.11 4.65 -27.08
N SER A 7 -25.29 3.34 -27.04
CA SER A 7 -24.55 2.34 -26.29
C SER A 7 -23.80 1.48 -27.31
N GLU A 8 -22.48 1.62 -27.40
CA GLU A 8 -21.66 0.73 -28.20
C GLU A 8 -21.13 -0.43 -27.34
N SER A 9 -21.43 -1.63 -27.83
CA SER A 9 -21.01 -2.93 -27.28
C SER A 9 -19.89 -3.44 -28.17
N VAL A 10 -18.75 -3.84 -27.59
CA VAL A 10 -17.74 -4.61 -28.32
C VAL A 10 -17.46 -5.89 -27.53
N SER A 11 -17.90 -7.00 -28.11
CA SER A 11 -17.53 -8.36 -27.77
C SER A 11 -16.37 -8.80 -28.66
N THR A 12 -15.31 -9.36 -28.09
CA THR A 12 -14.41 -10.28 -28.80
C THR A 12 -13.94 -11.36 -27.82
N LEU A 13 -14.35 -12.59 -28.13
CA LEU A 13 -13.75 -13.85 -27.67
C LEU A 13 -12.52 -14.12 -28.53
N ASP A 14 -11.40 -14.54 -27.95
CA ASP A 14 -10.92 -15.92 -28.11
C ASP A 14 -9.61 -16.16 -27.34
N SER A 15 -9.52 -17.38 -26.80
CA SER A 15 -8.42 -17.91 -26.00
C SER A 15 -7.76 -19.08 -26.73
N VAL A 16 -6.43 -19.08 -26.80
CA VAL A 16 -5.53 -20.24 -27.01
C VAL A 16 -4.18 -19.80 -26.43
N GLY A 17 -3.42 -20.47 -25.56
CA GLY A 17 -3.40 -21.84 -25.05
C GLY A 17 -1.93 -22.32 -25.04
N SER A 18 -1.26 -22.42 -23.88
CA SER A 18 -0.07 -23.26 -23.58
C SER A 18 0.27 -23.10 -22.08
N SER A 19 -0.09 -24.04 -21.20
CA SER A 19 0.66 -25.25 -20.81
C SER A 19 2.08 -24.98 -20.31
N ASP A 20 2.27 -25.02 -18.99
CA ASP A 20 3.13 -26.02 -18.35
C ASP A 20 2.76 -26.24 -16.88
N LYS A 21 2.70 -27.52 -16.50
CA LYS A 21 2.20 -28.05 -15.22
C LYS A 21 3.12 -29.20 -14.82
N GLU A 22 3.78 -29.08 -13.67
CA GLU A 22 4.33 -30.18 -12.86
C GLU A 22 4.35 -29.67 -11.39
N ASN A 23 4.00 -30.38 -10.32
CA ASN A 23 3.40 -31.72 -10.14
C ASN A 23 2.77 -31.79 -8.72
N ARG A 24 1.90 -32.79 -8.56
CA ARG A 24 1.00 -33.26 -7.49
C ARG A 24 1.61 -33.40 -6.07
N SER A 25 0.82 -33.41 -4.99
CA SER A 25 -0.11 -34.50 -4.55
C SER A 25 -0.69 -34.12 -3.16
N HIS A 26 -1.82 -34.60 -2.60
CA HIS A 26 -2.78 -35.68 -2.85
C HIS A 26 -4.06 -35.32 -2.03
N GLU A 27 -5.25 -35.34 -2.64
CA GLU A 27 -6.55 -35.41 -1.93
C GLU A 27 -7.25 -36.69 -2.40
N GLU A 28 -7.72 -37.50 -1.47
CA GLU A 28 -8.55 -38.68 -1.72
C GLU A 28 -10.04 -38.35 -1.58
N GLU A 29 -10.78 -38.96 -2.51
CA GLU A 29 -12.20 -39.00 -2.80
C GLU A 29 -13.16 -39.09 -1.60
N ASN A 30 -14.34 -38.48 -1.77
CA ASN A 30 -15.59 -39.20 -1.54
C ASN A 30 -16.72 -38.65 -2.43
N GLN A 31 -17.15 -39.48 -3.38
CA GLN A 31 -18.26 -39.27 -4.30
C GLN A 31 -19.60 -39.19 -3.56
N ALA A 32 -20.41 -38.19 -3.92
CA ALA A 32 -21.80 -38.06 -3.53
C ALA A 32 -22.70 -38.79 -4.54
N THR A 33 -23.29 -39.93 -4.15
CA THR A 33 -24.40 -40.54 -4.88
C THR A 33 -25.74 -40.03 -4.34
N LEU A 34 -26.45 -39.28 -5.18
CA LEU A 34 -27.85 -38.90 -5.04
C LEU A 34 -28.75 -40.16 -5.01
N ARG A 35 -29.58 -40.31 -3.97
CA ARG A 35 -30.71 -41.25 -3.99
C ARG A 35 -32.03 -40.56 -3.67
N LYS A 36 -33.00 -40.91 -4.52
CA LYS A 36 -34.29 -40.29 -4.83
C LYS A 36 -35.32 -40.49 -3.70
N LYS A 37 -36.03 -39.42 -3.37
CA LYS A 37 -37.19 -39.34 -2.47
C LYS A 37 -38.33 -40.22 -3.03
N LYS A 38 -38.95 -41.07 -2.20
CA LYS A 38 -40.22 -41.73 -2.51
C LYS A 38 -41.19 -41.48 -1.36
N GLU A 39 -42.23 -40.73 -1.67
CA GLU A 39 -43.38 -40.46 -0.81
C GLU A 39 -44.32 -41.67 -0.82
N TYR A 40 -44.86 -42.03 0.33
CA TYR A 40 -46.14 -42.72 0.47
C TYR A 40 -46.87 -42.13 1.68
N SER A 41 -47.98 -41.44 1.39
CA SER A 41 -49.02 -41.10 2.35
C SER A 41 -49.87 -42.32 2.67
N SER A 42 -50.26 -42.48 3.94
CA SER A 42 -51.59 -42.94 4.31
C SER A 42 -51.92 -42.57 5.75
N ASN A 43 -53.06 -41.90 5.92
CA ASN A 43 -53.72 -41.56 7.18
C ASN A 43 -54.17 -42.80 7.96
N SER A 44 -54.19 -42.73 9.30
CA SER A 44 -55.40 -43.02 10.08
C SER A 44 -55.23 -42.66 11.55
N ASN A 45 -56.20 -41.90 12.05
CA ASN A 45 -56.52 -41.65 13.45
C ASN A 45 -56.51 -42.93 14.28
N HIS A 46 -55.84 -42.93 15.43
CA HIS A 46 -56.26 -43.68 16.61
C HIS A 46 -56.19 -42.78 17.84
N GLN A 47 -57.35 -42.20 18.18
CA GLN A 47 -57.65 -41.71 19.52
C GLN A 47 -57.58 -42.90 20.49
N THR A 48 -56.65 -42.86 21.45
CA THR A 48 -56.75 -43.68 22.65
C THR A 48 -56.90 -42.79 23.86
N ASN A 49 -58.17 -42.67 24.23
CA ASN A 49 -58.72 -42.31 25.52
C ASN A 49 -57.85 -42.85 26.69
N ARG A 50 -57.22 -41.98 27.48
CA ARG A 50 -56.64 -42.37 28.78
C ARG A 50 -57.46 -41.77 29.91
N LYS A 51 -58.35 -42.63 30.42
CA LYS A 51 -59.06 -42.45 31.69
C LYS A 51 -58.05 -42.18 32.81
N ILE A 52 -58.41 -41.18 33.61
CA ILE A 52 -57.86 -40.87 34.92
C ILE A 52 -58.07 -42.09 35.82
N ASN A 53 -56.98 -42.69 36.29
CA ASN A 53 -56.96 -43.51 37.50
C ASN A 53 -55.67 -43.19 38.24
N GLY A 54 -55.83 -42.63 39.44
CA GLY A 54 -54.74 -42.30 40.34
C GLY A 54 -54.11 -43.55 40.92
N VAL A 55 -52.85 -43.77 40.58
CA VAL A 55 -51.87 -44.43 41.45
C VAL A 55 -50.55 -43.69 41.22
N ALA A 56 -49.96 -43.20 42.30
CA ALA A 56 -48.69 -42.48 42.29
C ALA A 56 -47.57 -43.35 41.68
N GLY A 57 -47.29 -43.14 40.40
CA GLY A 57 -46.11 -43.67 39.74
C GLY A 57 -44.87 -42.98 40.31
N LYS A 58 -44.13 -43.69 41.16
CA LYS A 58 -42.76 -43.32 41.54
C LYS A 58 -41.98 -43.08 40.25
N GLN A 59 -41.47 -41.87 40.03
CA GLN A 59 -40.44 -41.62 39.03
C GLN A 59 -39.27 -42.56 39.35
N LYS A 60 -39.01 -43.55 38.49
CA LYS A 60 -37.82 -44.38 38.62
C LYS A 60 -36.60 -43.45 38.47
N PRO A 61 -35.55 -43.60 39.31
CA PRO A 61 -34.32 -42.84 39.10
C PRO A 61 -33.77 -43.19 37.72
N SER A 62 -33.48 -42.16 36.91
CA SER A 62 -32.86 -42.31 35.59
C SER A 62 -31.59 -43.15 35.74
N ARG A 63 -31.50 -44.25 34.99
CA ARG A 63 -30.35 -45.15 35.05
C ARG A 63 -29.20 -44.48 34.30
N PRO A 64 -28.04 -44.24 34.95
CA PRO A 64 -26.92 -43.62 34.27
C PRO A 64 -26.46 -44.50 33.10
N LYS A 65 -26.25 -43.89 31.94
CA LYS A 65 -25.63 -44.55 30.78
C LYS A 65 -24.13 -44.24 30.80
N THR A 66 -23.28 -45.25 30.60
CA THR A 66 -21.83 -45.02 30.53
C THR A 66 -21.41 -44.86 29.08
N LEU A 67 -20.96 -43.67 28.70
CA LEU A 67 -20.30 -43.45 27.42
C LEU A 67 -18.83 -43.88 27.54
N LYS A 68 -18.48 -44.97 26.88
CA LYS A 68 -17.08 -45.38 26.71
C LYS A 68 -16.56 -44.88 25.38
N LYS A 69 -15.48 -44.11 25.39
CA LYS A 69 -14.81 -43.66 24.18
C LYS A 69 -13.39 -44.21 24.17
N THR A 70 -13.13 -45.08 23.21
CA THR A 70 -11.81 -45.65 22.97
C THR A 70 -11.15 -44.86 21.86
N ARG A 71 -10.04 -44.18 22.16
CA ARG A 71 -9.21 -43.51 21.17
C ARG A 71 -7.93 -44.31 20.98
N LYS A 72 -7.54 -44.54 19.72
CA LYS A 72 -6.25 -45.12 19.37
C LYS A 72 -5.37 -43.99 18.83
N PHE A 73 -4.18 -43.83 19.39
CA PHE A 73 -3.21 -42.85 18.90
C PHE A 73 -1.81 -43.45 19.00
N MET A 74 -0.90 -42.95 18.17
CA MET A 74 0.47 -43.42 18.07
C MET A 74 1.34 -42.59 19.01
N VAL A 75 2.08 -43.24 19.89
CA VAL A 75 3.10 -42.61 20.75
C VAL A 75 4.38 -43.42 20.56
N ASP A 76 5.45 -42.75 20.12
CA ASP A 76 6.77 -43.36 19.87
C ASP A 76 6.73 -44.62 18.99
N GLY A 77 5.92 -44.58 17.92
CA GLY A 77 5.79 -45.68 16.95
C GLY A 77 4.94 -46.87 17.40
N VAL A 78 4.42 -46.86 18.64
CA VAL A 78 3.53 -47.91 19.17
C VAL A 78 2.10 -47.38 19.27
N VAL A 79 1.13 -48.17 18.80
CA VAL A 79 -0.30 -47.79 18.86
C VAL A 79 -0.82 -47.98 20.28
N VAL A 80 -1.06 -46.88 20.98
CA VAL A 80 -1.64 -46.85 22.33
C VAL A 80 -3.15 -46.64 22.22
N THR A 81 -3.91 -47.48 22.93
CA THR A 81 -5.38 -47.40 22.97
C THR A 81 -5.84 -46.94 24.35
N THR A 82 -6.30 -45.69 24.45
CA THR A 82 -6.85 -45.16 25.70
C THR A 82 -8.38 -45.21 25.65
N THR A 83 -8.98 -45.92 26.60
CA THR A 83 -10.44 -45.94 26.79
C THR A 83 -10.81 -45.10 28.00
N THR A 84 -11.58 -44.03 27.79
CA THR A 84 -12.16 -43.25 28.87
C THR A 84 -13.65 -43.55 28.98
N SER A 85 -14.13 -43.78 30.20
CA SER A 85 -15.55 -44.03 30.49
C SER A 85 -16.14 -42.87 31.30
N LYS A 86 -17.18 -42.23 30.79
CA LYS A 86 -17.93 -41.17 31.50
C LYS A 86 -19.35 -41.63 31.76
N ILE A 87 -19.80 -41.50 33.01
CA ILE A 87 -21.18 -41.77 33.42
C ILE A 87 -22.01 -40.53 33.04
N ILE A 88 -23.07 -40.72 32.25
CA ILE A 88 -23.95 -39.67 31.71
C ILE A 88 -25.37 -39.93 32.22
N TYR A 89 -25.98 -38.94 32.87
CA TYR A 89 -27.40 -38.97 33.22
C TYR A 89 -28.25 -38.44 32.07
N GLU A 90 -29.54 -38.80 32.01
CA GLU A 90 -30.42 -38.44 30.89
C GLU A 90 -30.66 -36.93 30.75
N ASP A 91 -30.59 -36.19 31.87
CA ASP A 91 -30.59 -34.71 31.90
C ASP A 91 -29.26 -34.11 31.36
N ASP A 92 -28.14 -34.84 31.45
CA ASP A 92 -26.84 -34.42 30.89
C ASP A 92 -26.77 -34.60 29.36
N GLU A 93 -27.55 -35.52 28.78
CA GLU A 93 -27.56 -35.71 27.31
C GLU A 93 -28.17 -34.50 26.58
N GLN A 94 -29.12 -33.80 27.21
CA GLN A 94 -29.81 -32.65 26.62
C GLN A 94 -28.93 -31.39 26.67
N THR A 95 -28.29 -31.13 27.80
CA THR A 95 -27.33 -30.02 27.97
C THR A 95 -26.12 -30.18 27.04
N ILE A 96 -25.59 -31.40 26.87
CA ILE A 96 -24.50 -31.68 25.91
C ILE A 96 -24.92 -31.38 24.45
N LYS A 97 -26.18 -31.64 24.08
CA LYS A 97 -26.69 -31.33 22.73
C LYS A 97 -26.85 -29.83 22.52
N GLU A 98 -27.34 -29.12 23.53
CA GLU A 98 -27.50 -27.66 23.50
C GLU A 98 -26.13 -26.95 23.40
N ASP A 99 -25.15 -27.37 24.21
CA ASP A 99 -23.75 -26.93 24.12
C ASP A 99 -23.15 -27.19 22.73
N HIS A 100 -23.44 -28.36 22.14
CA HIS A 100 -22.95 -28.70 20.81
C HIS A 100 -23.56 -27.80 19.72
N ILE A 101 -24.84 -27.45 19.83
CA ILE A 101 -25.51 -26.54 18.90
C ILE A 101 -24.92 -25.14 19.01
N LEU A 102 -24.73 -24.64 20.23
CA LEU A 102 -24.12 -23.33 20.49
C LEU A 102 -22.70 -23.28 19.88
N ARG A 103 -21.88 -24.30 20.14
CA ARG A 103 -20.54 -24.39 19.57
C ARG A 103 -20.53 -24.42 18.05
N LYS A 104 -21.47 -25.13 17.43
CA LYS A 104 -21.60 -25.18 15.97
C LYS A 104 -22.00 -23.82 15.39
N GLN A 105 -22.84 -23.07 16.09
CA GLN A 105 -23.21 -21.71 15.72
C GLN A 105 -21.99 -20.77 15.80
N GLU A 106 -21.23 -20.80 16.90
CA GLU A 106 -20.00 -20.00 17.07
C GLU A 106 -19.01 -20.23 15.92
N LEU A 107 -18.77 -21.49 15.54
CA LEU A 107 -17.86 -21.82 14.45
C LEU A 107 -18.33 -21.27 13.09
N ARG A 108 -19.65 -21.23 12.85
CA ARG A 108 -20.20 -20.62 11.62
C ARG A 108 -20.02 -19.11 11.64
N GLU A 109 -20.28 -18.46 12.77
CA GLU A 109 -20.09 -17.02 12.95
C GLU A 109 -18.61 -16.63 12.72
N LEU A 110 -17.67 -17.37 13.33
CA LEU A 110 -16.23 -17.18 13.13
C LEU A 110 -15.82 -17.35 11.67
N LYS A 111 -16.34 -18.39 10.98
CA LYS A 111 -16.05 -18.62 9.57
C LYS A 111 -16.57 -17.49 8.68
N MET A 112 -17.76 -16.97 8.96
CA MET A 112 -18.32 -15.84 8.20
C MET A 112 -17.52 -14.56 8.44
N LEU A 113 -17.12 -14.30 9.69
CA LEU A 113 -16.28 -13.17 10.05
C LEU A 113 -14.93 -13.24 9.32
N GLN A 114 -14.24 -14.38 9.38
CA GLN A 114 -12.97 -14.57 8.67
C GLN A 114 -13.10 -14.37 7.15
N LYS A 115 -14.19 -14.85 6.55
CA LYS A 115 -14.47 -14.64 5.12
C LYS A 115 -14.63 -13.16 4.79
N GLN A 116 -15.35 -12.41 5.63
CA GLN A 116 -15.54 -10.97 5.46
C GLN A 116 -14.22 -10.21 5.60
N GLU A 117 -13.41 -10.55 6.60
CA GLU A 117 -12.09 -9.92 6.84
C GLU A 117 -11.14 -10.15 5.66
N THR A 118 -11.09 -11.38 5.15
CA THR A 118 -10.27 -11.74 3.98
C THR A 118 -10.69 -10.91 2.77
N LYS A 119 -12.00 -10.78 2.54
CA LYS A 119 -12.53 -9.95 1.45
C LYS A 119 -12.12 -8.48 1.61
N GLN A 120 -12.27 -7.90 2.81
CA GLN A 120 -11.88 -6.51 3.04
C GLN A 120 -10.37 -6.27 2.81
N PHE A 121 -9.51 -7.21 3.20
CA PHE A 121 -8.08 -7.13 2.91
C PHE A 121 -7.79 -7.18 1.41
N GLN A 122 -8.46 -8.07 0.68
CA GLN A 122 -8.32 -8.18 -0.78
C GLN A 122 -8.78 -6.89 -1.47
N ASP A 123 -9.95 -6.37 -1.11
CA ASP A 123 -10.48 -5.12 -1.67
C ASP A 123 -9.53 -3.94 -1.40
N LEU A 124 -8.97 -3.85 -0.19
CA LEU A 124 -7.99 -2.82 0.17
C LEU A 124 -6.68 -2.98 -0.60
N ALA A 125 -6.18 -4.21 -0.77
CA ALA A 125 -4.97 -4.50 -1.52
C ALA A 125 -5.11 -4.13 -3.00
N LEU A 126 -6.24 -4.48 -3.63
CA LEU A 126 -6.54 -4.11 -5.02
C LEU A 126 -6.60 -2.59 -5.18
N LYS A 127 -7.25 -1.88 -4.25
CA LYS A 127 -7.29 -0.41 -4.25
C LYS A 127 -5.89 0.20 -4.10
N ALA A 128 -5.06 -0.37 -3.22
CA ALA A 128 -3.69 0.10 -3.02
C ALA A 128 -2.82 -0.09 -4.28
N GLN A 129 -2.94 -1.25 -4.94
CA GLN A 129 -2.26 -1.53 -6.21
C GLN A 129 -2.71 -0.56 -7.30
N PHE A 130 -4.03 -0.40 -7.49
CA PHE A 130 -4.57 0.53 -8.47
C PHE A 130 -4.04 1.95 -8.27
N ASN A 131 -4.03 2.45 -7.03
CA ASN A 131 -3.52 3.80 -6.75
C ASN A 131 -2.02 3.94 -7.05
N ARG A 132 -1.23 2.88 -6.85
CA ARG A 132 0.20 2.87 -7.16
C ARG A 132 0.44 2.94 -8.67
N GLU A 133 -0.25 2.09 -9.42
CA GLU A 133 -0.16 2.07 -10.89
C GLU A 133 -0.62 3.40 -11.51
N GLN A 134 -1.69 4.02 -10.96
CA GLN A 134 -2.15 5.33 -11.43
C GLN A 134 -1.09 6.43 -11.18
N GLN A 135 -0.42 6.38 -10.02
CA GLN A 135 0.62 7.34 -9.71
C GLN A 135 1.86 7.16 -10.61
N GLU A 136 2.29 5.92 -10.84
CA GLU A 136 3.41 5.60 -11.73
C GLU A 136 3.11 6.06 -13.17
N LYS A 137 1.92 5.73 -13.69
CA LYS A 137 1.49 6.19 -15.03
C LYS A 137 1.47 7.71 -15.15
N LYS A 138 1.03 8.42 -14.11
CA LYS A 138 1.02 9.89 -14.09
C LYS A 138 2.46 10.44 -14.14
N PHE A 139 3.38 9.85 -13.38
CA PHE A 139 4.79 10.25 -13.40
C PHE A 139 5.44 10.01 -14.76
N ASP A 140 5.23 8.84 -15.36
CA ASP A 140 5.79 8.53 -16.68
C ASP A 140 5.29 9.48 -17.76
N GLN A 141 4.01 9.87 -17.70
CA GLN A 141 3.43 10.88 -18.59
C GLN A 141 4.06 12.26 -18.37
N GLU A 142 4.19 12.72 -17.12
CA GLU A 142 4.84 13.99 -16.79
C GLU A 142 6.30 14.00 -17.26
N MET A 143 7.04 12.91 -17.04
CA MET A 143 8.44 12.75 -17.46
C MET A 143 8.57 12.79 -18.99
N MET A 144 7.72 12.03 -19.69
CA MET A 144 7.72 12.01 -21.17
C MET A 144 7.43 13.40 -21.75
N ILE A 145 6.44 14.11 -21.20
CA ILE A 145 6.09 15.46 -21.66
C ILE A 145 7.23 16.44 -21.40
N LEU A 146 7.84 16.38 -20.21
CA LEU A 146 8.95 17.23 -19.83
C LEU A 146 10.13 17.06 -20.78
N VAL A 147 10.57 15.83 -20.99
CA VAL A 147 11.68 15.51 -21.88
C VAL A 147 11.38 15.97 -23.30
N LYS A 148 10.18 15.63 -23.82
CA LYS A 148 9.77 16.02 -25.17
C LYS A 148 9.76 17.54 -25.37
N ASN A 149 9.35 18.32 -24.37
CA ASN A 149 9.35 19.78 -24.46
C ASN A 149 10.77 20.33 -24.61
N TYR A 150 11.70 19.87 -23.78
CA TYR A 150 13.10 20.30 -23.88
C TYR A 150 13.79 19.80 -25.16
N ASP A 151 13.43 18.62 -25.66
CA ASP A 151 13.94 18.12 -26.95
C ASP A 151 13.45 19.02 -28.11
N ASN A 152 12.19 19.45 -28.09
CA ASN A 152 11.66 20.41 -29.07
C ASN A 152 12.37 21.77 -28.99
N ASP A 153 12.63 22.27 -27.78
CA ASP A 153 13.36 23.54 -27.58
C ASP A 153 14.81 23.44 -28.08
N LEU A 154 15.45 22.29 -27.87
CA LEU A 154 16.78 22.00 -28.38
C LEU A 154 16.81 21.94 -29.90
N GLU A 155 15.83 21.29 -30.53
CA GLU A 155 15.65 21.29 -31.98
C GLU A 155 15.43 22.70 -32.53
N ALA A 156 14.60 23.51 -31.87
CA ALA A 156 14.35 24.90 -32.26
C ALA A 156 15.64 25.73 -32.19
N LEU A 157 16.43 25.57 -31.13
CA LEU A 157 17.73 26.22 -30.96
C LEU A 157 18.72 25.82 -32.06
N ASN A 158 18.80 24.52 -32.40
CA ASN A 158 19.62 24.03 -33.51
C ASN A 158 19.21 24.65 -34.86
N ARG A 159 17.90 24.73 -35.12
CA ARG A 159 17.38 25.37 -36.35
C ARG A 159 17.72 26.85 -36.40
N GLN A 160 17.60 27.56 -35.28
CA GLN A 160 17.97 28.97 -35.17
C GLN A 160 19.45 29.19 -35.44
N GLN A 161 20.34 28.37 -34.86
CA GLN A 161 21.78 28.46 -35.10
C GLN A 161 22.11 28.26 -36.57
N LYS A 162 21.54 27.24 -37.21
CA LYS A 162 21.74 26.98 -38.64
C LYS A 162 21.36 28.20 -39.50
N GLN A 163 20.23 28.83 -39.21
CA GLN A 163 19.79 30.03 -39.91
C GLN A 163 20.71 31.24 -39.68
N LEU A 164 21.26 31.41 -38.46
CA LEU A 164 22.18 32.49 -38.15
C LEU A 164 23.52 32.33 -38.86
N VAL A 165 24.05 31.10 -38.90
CA VAL A 165 25.28 30.77 -39.63
C VAL A 165 25.09 30.99 -41.13
N GLU A 166 24.02 30.45 -41.72
CA GLU A 166 23.72 30.63 -43.15
C GLU A 166 23.60 32.12 -43.54
N LYS A 167 22.95 32.94 -42.70
CA LYS A 167 22.89 34.40 -42.91
C LYS A 167 24.25 35.06 -42.82
N ALA A 168 25.11 34.62 -41.89
CA ALA A 168 26.46 35.16 -41.74
C ALA A 168 27.35 34.80 -42.94
N GLU A 169 27.21 33.59 -43.49
CA GLU A 169 27.88 33.13 -44.71
C GLU A 169 27.41 33.94 -45.93
N GLN A 170 26.09 34.08 -46.13
CA GLN A 170 25.54 34.90 -47.21
C GLN A 170 26.00 36.36 -47.14
N GLN A 171 26.06 36.93 -45.93
CA GLN A 171 26.56 38.30 -45.74
C GLN A 171 28.05 38.40 -46.10
N GLN A 172 28.87 37.41 -45.73
CA GLN A 172 30.29 37.40 -46.08
C GLN A 172 30.52 37.35 -47.59
N ASP A 173 29.73 36.55 -48.32
CA ASP A 173 29.81 36.50 -49.78
C ASP A 173 29.49 37.85 -50.42
N LEU A 174 28.50 38.58 -49.88
CA LEU A 174 28.17 39.93 -50.33
C LEU A 174 29.28 40.93 -50.01
N ASP A 175 29.83 40.89 -48.80
CA ASP A 175 30.90 41.77 -48.35
C ASP A 175 32.18 41.54 -49.17
N LEU A 176 32.53 40.28 -49.46
CA LEU A 176 33.66 39.92 -50.32
C LEU A 176 33.46 40.42 -51.76
N LYS A 177 32.25 40.27 -52.33
CA LYS A 177 31.94 40.78 -53.67
C LYS A 177 32.06 42.30 -53.73
N PHE A 178 31.51 43.00 -52.75
CA PHE A 178 31.56 44.46 -52.67
C PHE A 178 32.99 44.96 -52.48
N ALA A 179 33.72 44.39 -51.52
CA ALA A 179 35.12 44.73 -51.26
C ALA A 179 36.01 44.46 -52.48
N SER A 180 35.86 43.31 -53.13
CA SER A 180 36.63 42.98 -54.35
C SER A 180 36.34 43.95 -55.50
N LYS A 181 35.07 44.36 -55.68
CA LYS A 181 34.71 45.37 -56.68
C LYS A 181 35.33 46.73 -56.34
N LYS A 182 35.27 47.14 -55.07
CA LYS A 182 35.85 48.40 -54.60
C LYS A 182 37.36 48.43 -54.77
N ILE A 183 38.07 47.39 -54.30
CA ILE A 183 39.53 47.31 -54.41
C ILE A 183 39.97 47.34 -55.87
N ARG A 184 39.31 46.62 -56.78
CA ARG A 184 39.64 46.69 -58.22
C ARG A 184 39.46 48.10 -58.79
N SER A 185 38.37 48.78 -58.46
CA SER A 185 38.14 50.16 -58.90
C SER A 185 39.18 51.14 -58.32
N ASP A 186 39.59 50.94 -57.06
CA ASP A 186 40.62 51.75 -56.41
C ASP A 186 42.01 51.47 -57.02
N GLN A 187 42.36 50.21 -57.28
CA GLN A 187 43.58 49.79 -57.97
C GLN A 187 43.68 50.41 -59.38
N GLU A 188 42.61 50.38 -60.17
CA GLU A 188 42.57 51.01 -61.49
C GLU A 188 42.81 52.52 -61.43
N ARG A 189 42.18 53.21 -60.46
CA ARG A 189 42.35 54.65 -60.24
C ARG A 189 43.77 54.98 -59.80
N GLU A 190 44.32 54.23 -58.85
CA GLU A 190 45.67 54.42 -58.33
C GLU A 190 46.72 54.13 -59.40
N LEU A 191 46.57 53.07 -60.18
CA LEU A 191 47.45 52.75 -61.31
C LEU A 191 47.40 53.82 -62.40
N LYS A 192 46.22 54.37 -62.70
CA LYS A 192 46.07 55.49 -63.64
C LYS A 192 46.83 56.72 -63.15
N ASN A 193 46.64 57.11 -61.89
CA ASN A 193 47.29 58.26 -61.28
C ASN A 193 48.82 58.06 -61.23
N PHE A 194 49.29 56.85 -60.92
CA PHE A 194 50.71 56.51 -60.91
C PHE A 194 51.35 56.64 -62.30
N ARG A 195 50.71 56.05 -63.33
CA ARG A 195 51.14 56.19 -64.74
C ARG A 195 51.16 57.64 -65.21
N GLU A 196 50.20 58.45 -64.77
CA GLU A 196 50.19 59.89 -65.06
C GLU A 196 51.37 60.64 -64.41
N SER A 197 51.73 60.29 -63.17
CA SER A 197 52.93 60.81 -62.50
C SER A 197 54.21 60.46 -63.27
N LEU A 198 54.37 59.20 -63.69
CA LEU A 198 55.52 58.77 -64.51
C LEU A 198 55.61 59.56 -65.83
N LYS A 199 54.48 59.80 -66.50
CA LYS A 199 54.42 60.66 -67.70
C LYS A 199 54.84 62.10 -67.40
N ASN A 200 54.46 62.64 -66.24
CA ASN A 200 54.86 63.99 -65.85
C ASN A 200 56.35 64.07 -65.52
N GLU A 201 56.93 63.09 -64.82
CA GLU A 201 58.38 62.96 -64.61
C GLU A 201 59.14 62.94 -65.94
N PHE A 202 58.64 62.18 -66.92
CA PHE A 202 59.25 62.13 -68.25
C PHE A 202 59.21 63.48 -68.98
N LYS A 203 58.13 64.26 -68.83
CA LYS A 203 58.05 65.63 -69.37
C LYS A 203 59.06 66.56 -68.71
N PHE A 204 59.24 66.47 -67.38
CA PHE A 204 60.24 67.26 -66.66
C PHE A 204 61.67 66.88 -67.06
N LEU A 205 61.97 65.59 -67.26
CA LEU A 205 63.28 65.15 -67.78
C LEU A 205 63.58 65.78 -69.14
N LYS A 206 62.58 65.78 -70.05
CA LYS A 206 62.74 66.41 -71.38
C LYS A 206 63.04 67.91 -71.26
N GLN A 207 62.34 68.61 -70.38
CA GLN A 207 62.55 70.04 -70.12
C GLN A 207 63.92 70.32 -69.50
N GLU A 208 64.39 69.48 -68.58
CA GLU A 208 65.74 69.58 -67.96
C GLU A 208 66.85 69.37 -69.01
N ILE A 209 66.66 68.44 -69.95
CA ILE A 209 67.62 68.17 -71.02
C ILE A 209 67.65 69.30 -72.06
N GLU A 210 66.52 69.98 -72.30
CA GLU A 210 66.45 71.17 -73.16
C GLU A 210 67.24 72.37 -72.60
N ALA A 211 67.56 72.38 -71.30
CA ALA A 211 68.39 73.40 -70.66
C ALA A 211 69.91 73.15 -70.81
N LEU A 212 70.34 71.99 -71.32
CA LEU A 212 71.77 71.64 -71.45
C LEU A 212 72.42 72.21 -72.73
N PRO A 213 73.76 72.32 -72.83
CA PRO A 213 74.44 72.75 -74.06
C PRO A 213 74.16 71.82 -75.26
N LYS A 214 73.92 72.38 -76.45
CA LYS A 214 73.44 71.66 -77.66
C LYS A 214 74.27 70.43 -78.02
N ASP A 215 75.59 70.48 -77.81
CA ASP A 215 76.53 69.43 -78.22
C ASP A 215 76.45 68.16 -77.36
N LYS A 216 75.87 68.25 -76.15
CA LYS A 216 75.73 67.13 -75.20
C LYS A 216 74.31 66.56 -75.12
N ARG A 217 73.31 67.27 -75.69
CA ARG A 217 71.89 66.91 -75.55
C ARG A 217 71.58 65.51 -76.08
N LYS A 218 72.13 65.14 -77.25
CA LYS A 218 71.76 63.89 -77.93
C LYS A 218 72.19 62.65 -77.16
N ASP A 219 73.45 62.60 -76.71
CA ASP A 219 73.98 61.44 -75.98
C ASP A 219 73.45 61.37 -74.54
N VAL A 220 73.30 62.51 -73.87
CA VAL A 220 72.72 62.57 -72.51
C VAL A 220 71.22 62.22 -72.54
N LEU A 221 70.47 62.66 -73.56
CA LEU A 221 69.07 62.30 -73.73
C LEU A 221 68.89 60.80 -73.94
N ARG A 222 69.72 60.16 -74.77
CA ARG A 222 69.60 58.72 -75.02
C ARG A 222 69.81 57.92 -73.73
N VAL A 223 70.92 58.16 -73.02
CA VAL A 223 71.27 57.40 -71.81
C VAL A 223 70.29 57.69 -70.66
N ARG A 224 69.95 58.95 -70.39
CA ARG A 224 69.00 59.29 -69.31
C ARG A 224 67.58 58.83 -69.61
N ARG A 225 67.15 58.83 -70.89
CA ARG A 225 65.85 58.32 -71.29
C ARG A 225 65.75 56.81 -71.09
N GLU A 226 66.72 56.05 -71.58
CA GLU A 226 66.76 54.59 -71.40
C GLU A 226 66.82 54.21 -69.90
N GLN A 227 67.63 54.93 -69.11
CA GLN A 227 67.70 54.72 -67.66
C GLN A 227 66.37 55.03 -66.96
N MET A 228 65.69 56.12 -67.34
CA MET A 228 64.39 56.50 -66.76
C MET A 228 63.27 55.54 -67.19
N GLU A 229 63.28 55.04 -68.43
CA GLU A 229 62.32 54.04 -68.89
C GLU A 229 62.47 52.72 -68.13
N LEU A 230 63.70 52.23 -67.90
CA LEU A 230 63.94 51.03 -67.07
C LEU A 230 63.48 51.22 -65.63
N ASP A 231 63.80 52.36 -65.03
CA ASP A 231 63.39 52.69 -63.66
C ASP A 231 61.87 52.86 -63.54
N HIS A 232 61.21 53.47 -64.54
CA HIS A 232 59.74 53.56 -64.59
C HIS A 232 59.08 52.18 -64.68
N VAL A 233 59.62 51.26 -65.49
CA VAL A 233 59.12 49.87 -65.59
C VAL A 233 59.27 49.14 -64.25
N GLU A 234 60.42 49.25 -63.59
CA GLU A 234 60.62 48.59 -62.29
C GLU A 234 59.75 49.21 -61.19
N ARG A 235 59.62 50.54 -61.16
CA ARG A 235 58.72 51.21 -60.21
C ARG A 235 57.26 50.84 -60.47
N GLU A 236 56.82 50.70 -61.73
CA GLU A 236 55.48 50.22 -62.07
C GLU A 236 55.27 48.76 -61.65
N ARG A 237 56.27 47.89 -61.84
CA ARG A 237 56.25 46.49 -61.37
C ARG A 237 56.03 46.41 -59.86
N VAL A 238 56.85 47.12 -59.08
CA VAL A 238 56.77 47.16 -57.61
C VAL A 238 55.44 47.78 -57.15
N PHE A 239 54.95 48.80 -57.86
CA PHE A 239 53.66 49.41 -57.53
C PHE A 239 52.49 48.43 -57.72
N ILE A 240 52.47 47.68 -58.82
CA ILE A 240 51.45 46.65 -59.07
C ILE A 240 51.54 45.53 -58.03
N GLU A 241 52.74 45.07 -57.69
CA GLU A 241 52.96 44.08 -56.63
C GLU A 241 52.37 44.55 -55.29
N ARG A 242 52.67 45.80 -54.89
CA ARG A 242 52.13 46.41 -53.68
C ARG A 242 50.60 46.54 -53.71
N LEU A 243 50.01 46.86 -54.86
CA LEU A 243 48.55 46.89 -55.02
C LEU A 243 47.92 45.50 -54.82
N ASN A 244 48.57 44.44 -55.33
CA ASN A 244 48.12 43.07 -55.15
C ASN A 244 48.27 42.61 -53.70
N GLU A 245 49.42 42.87 -53.07
CA GLU A 245 49.62 42.58 -51.64
C GLU A 245 48.56 43.27 -50.76
N ASN A 246 48.26 44.54 -51.03
CA ASN A 246 47.21 45.27 -50.31
C ASN A 246 45.82 44.66 -50.52
N HIS A 247 45.51 44.17 -51.73
CA HIS A 247 44.27 43.45 -52.02
C HIS A 247 44.18 42.15 -51.20
N ASP A 248 45.22 41.33 -51.24
CA ASP A 248 45.27 40.07 -50.52
C ASP A 248 45.16 40.27 -49.00
N LEU A 249 45.82 41.29 -48.46
CA LEU A 249 45.69 41.68 -47.05
C LEU A 249 44.28 42.16 -46.69
N ALA A 250 43.59 42.86 -47.58
CA ALA A 250 42.21 43.28 -47.35
C ALA A 250 41.24 42.09 -47.37
N VAL A 251 41.38 41.18 -48.34
CA VAL A 251 40.57 39.95 -48.43
C VAL A 251 40.83 39.04 -47.23
N LYS A 252 42.11 38.86 -46.84
CA LYS A 252 42.48 38.07 -45.66
C LYS A 252 41.87 38.64 -44.39
N ARG A 253 41.94 39.96 -44.18
CA ARG A 253 41.31 40.63 -43.03
C ARG A 253 39.80 40.39 -42.99
N LEU A 254 39.10 40.50 -44.13
CA LEU A 254 37.66 40.18 -44.21
C LEU A 254 37.38 38.71 -43.87
N GLY A 255 38.20 37.78 -44.35
CA GLY A 255 38.10 36.37 -44.01
C GLY A 255 38.28 36.11 -42.52
N ASP A 256 39.25 36.77 -41.88
CA ASP A 256 39.52 36.62 -40.46
C ASP A 256 38.40 37.22 -39.59
N THR A 257 37.84 38.38 -39.96
CA THR A 257 36.65 38.95 -39.28
C THR A 257 35.43 38.03 -39.39
N HIS A 258 35.22 37.38 -40.53
CA HIS A 258 34.14 36.41 -40.67
C HIS A 258 34.35 35.16 -39.82
N LYS A 259 35.56 34.60 -39.81
CA LYS A 259 35.91 33.47 -38.93
C LYS A 259 35.64 33.81 -37.47
N GLU A 260 36.03 35.01 -37.03
CA GLU A 260 35.75 35.48 -35.67
C GLU A 260 34.24 35.58 -35.40
N LYS A 261 33.46 36.10 -36.35
CA LYS A 261 31.99 36.16 -36.26
C LYS A 261 31.36 34.77 -36.14
N ILE A 262 31.79 33.80 -36.95
CA ILE A 262 31.31 32.42 -36.88
C ILE A 262 31.70 31.77 -35.54
N ALA A 263 32.95 31.94 -35.10
CA ALA A 263 33.40 31.42 -33.81
C ALA A 263 32.59 32.02 -32.63
N LEU A 264 32.23 33.30 -32.70
CA LEU A 264 31.38 33.94 -31.70
C LEU A 264 29.96 33.36 -31.70
N LEU A 265 29.34 33.17 -32.88
CA LEU A 265 28.02 32.55 -33.00
C LEU A 265 28.02 31.13 -32.43
N GLU A 266 29.05 30.34 -32.74
CA GLU A 266 29.19 28.97 -32.23
C GLU A 266 29.34 28.95 -30.71
N ARG A 267 30.18 29.83 -30.15
CA ARG A 267 30.33 29.95 -28.69
C ARG A 267 29.01 30.33 -28.01
N GLN A 268 28.25 31.26 -28.58
CA GLN A 268 26.95 31.67 -28.03
C GLN A 268 25.94 30.53 -28.09
N PHE A 269 25.87 29.81 -29.22
CA PHE A 269 25.00 28.65 -29.37
C PHE A 269 25.34 27.54 -28.39
N LEU A 270 26.62 27.17 -28.25
CA LEU A 270 27.06 26.17 -27.28
C LEU A 270 26.68 26.57 -25.86
N GLN A 271 26.88 27.83 -25.49
CA GLN A 271 26.48 28.33 -24.18
C GLN A 271 24.96 28.22 -23.94
N GLN A 272 24.14 28.61 -24.93
CA GLN A 272 22.68 28.49 -24.85
C GLN A 272 22.23 27.02 -24.77
N LYS A 273 22.85 26.15 -25.57
CA LYS A 273 22.60 24.70 -25.59
C LYS A 273 22.90 24.07 -24.25
N GLN A 274 24.09 24.32 -23.69
CA GLN A 274 24.48 23.82 -22.37
C GLN A 274 23.54 24.34 -21.28
N GLN A 275 23.15 25.62 -21.33
CA GLN A 275 22.19 26.18 -20.38
C GLN A 275 20.83 25.48 -20.45
N LEU A 276 20.33 25.19 -21.65
CA LEU A 276 19.08 24.46 -21.85
C LEU A 276 19.17 23.03 -21.31
N LEU A 277 20.30 22.34 -21.54
CA LEU A 277 20.52 20.99 -21.01
C LEU A 277 20.61 20.98 -19.47
N ARG A 278 21.25 21.97 -18.85
CA ARG A 278 21.22 22.14 -17.38
C ARG A 278 19.80 22.37 -16.87
N ALA A 279 19.02 23.21 -17.57
CA ALA A 279 17.64 23.48 -17.19
C ALA A 279 16.75 22.23 -17.30
N ARG A 280 16.89 21.46 -18.38
CA ARG A 280 16.24 20.15 -18.55
C ARG A 280 16.54 19.23 -17.39
N GLU A 281 17.82 19.10 -17.05
CA GLU A 281 18.27 18.22 -15.98
C GLU A 281 17.76 18.67 -14.60
N ALA A 282 17.80 19.97 -14.32
CA ALA A 282 17.23 20.52 -13.08
C ALA A 282 15.73 20.26 -12.96
N ALA A 283 14.98 20.43 -14.05
CA ALA A 283 13.54 20.16 -14.06
C ALA A 283 13.23 18.67 -13.87
N ILE A 284 14.07 17.78 -14.40
CA ILE A 284 13.97 16.32 -14.15
C ILE A 284 14.18 16.04 -12.66
N TRP A 285 15.17 16.65 -12.01
CA TRP A 285 15.40 16.45 -10.57
C TRP A 285 14.23 16.94 -9.71
N GLU A 286 13.66 18.11 -10.03
CA GLU A 286 12.47 18.62 -9.33
C GLU A 286 11.26 17.69 -9.50
N LEU A 287 11.10 17.09 -10.69
CA LEU A 287 10.06 16.10 -10.96
C LEU A 287 10.30 14.80 -10.18
N GLU A 288 11.53 14.30 -10.15
CA GLU A 288 11.91 13.11 -9.36
C GLU A 288 11.70 13.34 -7.84
N GLU A 289 12.10 14.49 -7.30
CA GLU A 289 11.94 14.81 -5.86
C GLU A 289 10.45 14.84 -5.47
N ARG A 290 9.64 15.52 -6.29
CA ARG A 290 8.19 15.57 -6.08
C ARG A 290 7.58 14.18 -6.17
N HIS A 291 8.00 13.36 -7.12
CA HIS A 291 7.51 11.99 -7.25
C HIS A 291 7.88 11.12 -6.05
N LEU A 292 9.12 11.20 -5.56
CA LEU A 292 9.55 10.52 -4.34
C LEU A 292 8.68 10.91 -3.14
N HIS A 293 8.40 12.22 -2.98
CA HIS A 293 7.53 12.71 -1.92
C HIS A 293 6.09 12.17 -2.06
N GLU A 294 5.50 12.25 -3.26
CA GLU A 294 4.16 11.74 -3.51
C GLU A 294 4.07 10.22 -3.26
N LYS A 295 5.10 9.45 -3.66
CA LYS A 295 5.20 7.99 -3.46
C LYS A 295 5.20 7.65 -1.97
N HIS A 296 5.98 8.39 -1.17
CA HIS A 296 5.96 8.25 0.28
C HIS A 296 4.59 8.61 0.89
N GLN A 297 3.96 9.70 0.46
CA GLN A 297 2.63 10.06 0.95
C GLN A 297 1.58 8.99 0.61
N LEU A 298 1.64 8.41 -0.58
CA LEU A 298 0.76 7.31 -0.96
C LEU A 298 1.00 6.08 -0.08
N ALA A 299 2.25 5.65 0.09
CA ALA A 299 2.61 4.53 0.97
C ALA A 299 2.15 4.76 2.42
N LYS A 300 2.31 5.98 2.94
CA LYS A 300 1.86 6.38 4.28
C LYS A 300 0.34 6.30 4.42
N ARG A 301 -0.43 6.74 3.41
CA ARG A 301 -1.89 6.59 3.38
C ARG A 301 -2.31 5.12 3.33
N GLN A 302 -1.68 4.32 2.47
CA GLN A 302 -1.95 2.87 2.36
C GLN A 302 -1.69 2.14 3.68
N LEU A 303 -0.59 2.46 4.37
CA LEU A 303 -0.25 1.89 5.67
C LEU A 303 -1.30 2.27 6.73
N LYS A 304 -1.74 3.53 6.76
CA LYS A 304 -2.81 3.98 7.67
C LYS A 304 -4.14 3.29 7.39
N ASP A 305 -4.52 3.12 6.13
CA ASP A 305 -5.75 2.41 5.75
C ASP A 305 -5.70 0.94 6.19
N LEU A 306 -4.52 0.30 6.07
CA LEU A 306 -4.29 -1.07 6.53
C LEU A 306 -4.49 -1.21 8.04
N PHE A 307 -3.87 -0.33 8.83
CA PHE A 307 -4.04 -0.35 10.29
C PHE A 307 -5.44 0.07 10.73
N PHE A 308 -6.08 0.99 10.01
CA PHE A 308 -7.49 1.33 10.24
C PHE A 308 -8.39 0.10 10.08
N LEU A 309 -8.21 -0.65 8.98
CA LEU A 309 -8.94 -1.89 8.75
C LEU A 309 -8.64 -2.94 9.84
N GLN A 310 -7.36 -3.13 10.20
CA GLN A 310 -6.97 -4.06 11.27
C GLN A 310 -7.61 -3.69 12.62
N ARG A 311 -7.62 -2.41 13.00
CA ARG A 311 -8.29 -1.93 14.21
C ARG A 311 -9.78 -2.21 14.16
N HIS A 312 -10.43 -1.90 13.04
CA HIS A 312 -11.86 -2.15 12.87
C HIS A 312 -12.20 -3.64 12.99
N GLN A 313 -11.50 -4.51 12.28
CA GLN A 313 -11.71 -5.96 12.35
C GLN A 313 -11.45 -6.50 13.77
N MET A 314 -10.39 -6.04 14.43
CA MET A 314 -10.11 -6.42 15.82
C MET A 314 -11.26 -6.04 16.75
N LEU A 315 -11.84 -4.84 16.62
CA LEU A 315 -13.01 -4.44 17.41
C LEU A 315 -14.21 -5.35 17.17
N VAL A 316 -14.49 -5.70 15.91
CA VAL A 316 -15.58 -6.63 15.55
C VAL A 316 -15.32 -8.03 16.12
N ARG A 317 -14.09 -8.54 16.05
CA ARG A 317 -13.70 -9.83 16.68
C ARG A 317 -13.91 -9.79 18.20
N HIS A 318 -13.46 -8.72 18.84
CA HIS A 318 -13.59 -8.54 20.29
C HIS A 318 -15.05 -8.46 20.73
N GLU A 319 -15.90 -7.77 19.97
CA GLU A 319 -17.35 -7.71 20.23
C GLU A 319 -17.99 -9.10 20.10
N LYS A 320 -17.63 -9.86 19.05
CA LYS A 320 -18.12 -11.23 18.88
C LYS A 320 -17.65 -12.18 19.97
N GLU A 321 -16.41 -12.06 20.43
CA GLU A 321 -15.85 -12.85 21.53
C GLU A 321 -16.57 -12.55 22.86
N LEU A 322 -16.84 -11.27 23.15
CA LEU A 322 -17.61 -10.85 24.32
C LEU A 322 -19.06 -11.36 24.26
N GLU A 323 -19.70 -11.29 23.09
CA GLU A 323 -21.05 -11.82 22.86
C GLU A 323 -21.12 -13.35 23.09
N GLN A 324 -20.07 -14.08 22.71
CA GLN A 324 -19.96 -15.52 22.97
C GLN A 324 -19.82 -15.84 24.46
N VAL A 325 -18.93 -15.13 25.17
CA VAL A 325 -18.74 -15.32 26.62
C VAL A 325 -20.01 -14.98 27.40
N ARG A 326 -20.70 -13.88 27.04
CA ARG A 326 -21.98 -13.51 27.67
C ARG A 326 -23.05 -14.58 27.45
N ARG A 327 -23.25 -15.04 26.21
CA ARG A 327 -24.18 -16.13 25.90
C ARG A 327 -23.88 -17.40 26.69
N MET A 328 -22.62 -17.78 26.82
CA MET A 328 -22.21 -18.94 27.62
C MET A 328 -22.49 -18.75 29.12
N ASN A 329 -22.23 -17.55 29.66
CA ASN A 329 -22.49 -17.25 31.07
C ASN A 329 -23.98 -17.24 31.38
N ASP A 330 -24.80 -16.64 30.51
CA ASP A 330 -26.27 -16.63 30.62
C ASP A 330 -26.82 -18.06 30.59
N ALA A 331 -26.36 -18.91 29.67
CA ALA A 331 -26.77 -20.31 29.59
C ALA A 331 -26.42 -21.11 30.88
N LYS A 332 -25.24 -20.87 31.46
CA LYS A 332 -24.85 -21.49 32.74
C LYS A 332 -25.71 -21.00 33.89
N GLU A 333 -26.03 -19.71 33.92
CA GLU A 333 -26.91 -19.12 34.93
C GLU A 333 -28.33 -19.70 34.85
N GLU A 334 -28.90 -19.78 33.65
CA GLU A 334 -30.21 -20.37 33.40
C GLU A 334 -30.28 -21.85 33.84
N GLU A 335 -29.24 -22.64 33.55
CA GLU A 335 -29.20 -24.04 33.97
C GLU A 335 -29.16 -24.16 35.51
N VAL A 336 -28.38 -23.34 36.21
CA VAL A 336 -28.39 -23.32 37.69
C VAL A 336 -29.76 -22.91 38.22
N LEU A 337 -30.39 -21.87 37.65
CA LEU A 337 -31.74 -21.45 38.05
C LEU A 337 -32.79 -22.54 37.83
N LYS A 338 -32.70 -23.27 36.72
CA LYS A 338 -33.57 -24.41 36.41
C LYS A 338 -33.39 -25.56 37.42
N GLN A 339 -32.14 -25.89 37.77
CA GLN A 339 -31.85 -26.89 38.81
C GLN A 339 -32.38 -26.44 40.18
N GLN A 340 -32.16 -25.18 40.56
CA GLN A 340 -32.69 -24.62 41.81
C GLN A 340 -34.22 -24.64 41.85
N ALA A 341 -34.90 -24.35 40.72
CA ALA A 341 -36.36 -24.41 40.62
C ALA A 341 -36.89 -25.85 40.80
N LEU A 342 -36.22 -26.84 40.20
CA LEU A 342 -36.55 -28.26 40.37
C LEU A 342 -36.36 -28.71 41.82
N GLU A 343 -35.25 -28.32 42.46
CA GLU A 343 -34.99 -28.60 43.87
C GLU A 343 -36.05 -27.95 44.77
N LYS A 344 -36.36 -26.66 44.60
CA LYS A 344 -37.40 -25.94 45.35
C LYS A 344 -38.76 -26.63 45.25
N ARG A 345 -39.09 -27.21 44.09
CA ARG A 345 -40.34 -27.97 43.90
C ARG A 345 -40.36 -29.31 44.64
N GLN A 346 -39.23 -30.01 44.69
CA GLN A 346 -39.12 -31.34 45.30
C GLN A 346 -38.89 -31.27 46.83
N TRP A 347 -38.25 -30.20 47.30
CA TRP A 347 -37.78 -30.04 48.68
C TRP A 347 -38.90 -30.12 49.74
N PRO A 348 -40.07 -29.45 49.60
CA PRO A 348 -41.15 -29.56 50.59
C PRO A 348 -41.72 -30.98 50.72
N LYS A 349 -41.66 -31.78 49.65
CA LYS A 349 -42.11 -33.20 49.70
C LYS A 349 -41.09 -34.04 50.46
N ARG A 350 -39.79 -33.86 50.19
CA ARG A 350 -38.70 -34.54 50.92
C ARG A 350 -38.74 -34.18 52.41
N MET A 351 -38.83 -32.90 52.74
CA MET A 351 -38.87 -32.43 54.12
C MET A 351 -40.10 -32.92 54.89
N ARG A 352 -41.29 -32.95 54.28
CA ARG A 352 -42.47 -33.53 54.92
C ARG A 352 -42.32 -35.02 55.19
N SER A 353 -41.67 -35.77 54.30
CA SER A 353 -41.38 -37.19 54.51
C SER A 353 -40.38 -37.40 55.65
N GLU A 354 -39.34 -36.57 55.71
CA GLU A 354 -38.32 -36.59 56.75
C GLU A 354 -38.90 -36.22 58.12
N MET A 355 -39.72 -35.16 58.20
CA MET A 355 -40.42 -34.73 59.40
C MET A 355 -41.32 -35.85 59.95
N LYS A 356 -42.09 -36.53 59.08
CA LYS A 356 -42.89 -37.70 59.47
C LYS A 356 -42.04 -38.84 60.02
N THR A 357 -40.90 -39.11 59.40
CA THR A 357 -39.98 -40.17 59.85
C THR A 357 -39.40 -39.85 61.23
N ARG A 358 -39.02 -38.59 61.46
CA ARG A 358 -38.53 -38.13 62.77
C ARG A 358 -39.61 -38.15 63.84
N GLU A 359 -40.83 -37.76 63.50
CA GLU A 359 -41.98 -37.87 64.41
C GLU A 359 -42.24 -39.31 64.83
N LEU A 360 -42.20 -40.27 63.88
CA LEU A 360 -42.31 -41.69 64.19
C LEU A 360 -41.18 -42.19 65.11
N MET A 361 -39.93 -41.83 64.80
CA MET A 361 -38.77 -42.15 65.64
C MET A 361 -38.89 -41.56 67.05
N PHE A 362 -39.38 -40.33 67.17
CA PHE A 362 -39.57 -39.68 68.48
C PHE A 362 -40.68 -40.36 69.28
N ARG A 363 -41.81 -40.69 68.65
CA ARG A 363 -42.90 -41.45 69.29
C ARG A 363 -42.44 -42.84 69.75
N GLU A 364 -41.60 -43.51 68.95
CA GLU A 364 -40.98 -44.78 69.35
C GLU A 364 -40.00 -44.58 70.52
N SER A 365 -39.20 -43.52 70.51
CA SER A 365 -38.27 -43.20 71.60
C SER A 365 -38.99 -42.90 72.92
N LEU A 366 -40.13 -42.21 72.87
CA LEU A 366 -41.00 -42.00 74.03
C LEU A 366 -41.55 -43.34 74.51
N ARG A 367 -42.09 -44.18 73.61
CA ARG A 367 -42.59 -45.52 73.98
C ARG A 367 -41.54 -46.36 74.72
N ILE A 368 -40.28 -46.29 74.29
CA ILE A 368 -39.15 -46.97 74.94
C ILE A 368 -38.81 -46.33 76.30
N SER A 369 -38.81 -44.99 76.44
CA SER A 369 -38.52 -44.34 77.73
C SER A 369 -39.62 -44.55 78.77
N TYR A 370 -40.89 -44.58 78.35
CA TYR A 370 -42.05 -44.84 79.21
C TYR A 370 -42.14 -46.31 79.68
N ALA A 371 -41.35 -47.23 79.09
CA ALA A 371 -41.27 -48.60 79.58
C ALA A 371 -40.65 -48.72 80.99
N ASN A 372 -39.93 -47.68 81.45
CA ASN A 372 -39.18 -47.70 82.73
C ASN A 372 -39.59 -46.61 83.75
N MET A 373 -40.60 -45.76 83.49
CA MET A 373 -41.07 -44.71 84.43
C MET A 373 -42.56 -44.41 84.28
N SER A 374 -43.26 -44.20 85.40
CA SER A 374 -44.67 -43.79 85.47
C SER A 374 -44.80 -42.27 85.52
N GLU A 375 -44.77 -41.61 84.36
CA GLU A 375 -45.07 -40.18 84.19
C GLU A 375 -46.52 -39.97 83.71
N SER A 376 -47.07 -38.76 83.90
CA SER A 376 -48.47 -38.41 83.57
C SER A 376 -48.71 -38.26 82.06
N HIS A 377 -49.90 -38.64 81.57
CA HIS A 377 -50.32 -38.48 80.17
C HIS A 377 -50.29 -37.02 79.68
N GLU A 378 -50.38 -36.04 80.57
CA GLU A 378 -50.21 -34.61 80.26
C GLU A 378 -48.76 -34.28 79.88
N ASP A 379 -47.76 -34.85 80.58
CA ASP A 379 -46.34 -34.63 80.29
C ASP A 379 -45.92 -35.21 78.94
N GLU A 380 -46.54 -36.32 78.53
CA GLU A 380 -46.34 -36.94 77.21
C GLU A 380 -46.84 -36.03 76.08
N ARG A 381 -48.04 -35.45 76.24
CA ARG A 381 -48.62 -34.50 75.27
C ARG A 381 -47.76 -33.25 75.13
N ASP A 382 -47.24 -32.73 76.25
CA ASP A 382 -46.36 -31.58 76.25
C ASP A 382 -44.98 -31.87 75.62
N LYS A 383 -44.41 -33.05 75.85
CA LYS A 383 -43.17 -33.49 75.18
C LYS A 383 -43.35 -33.62 73.66
N ILE A 384 -44.46 -34.18 73.19
CA ILE A 384 -44.81 -34.25 71.75
C ILE A 384 -44.99 -32.85 71.15
N ARG A 385 -45.69 -31.96 71.86
CA ARG A 385 -45.90 -30.57 71.41
C ARG A 385 -44.58 -29.81 71.27
N ARG A 386 -43.69 -29.91 72.26
CA ARG A 386 -42.35 -29.30 72.23
C ARG A 386 -41.50 -29.85 71.08
N PHE A 387 -41.58 -31.15 70.78
CA PHE A 387 -40.90 -31.76 69.64
C PHE A 387 -41.44 -31.24 68.30
N GLN A 388 -42.75 -31.16 68.13
CA GLN A 388 -43.38 -30.62 66.92
C GLN A 388 -43.01 -29.14 66.69
N ASP A 389 -42.97 -28.32 67.74
CA ASP A 389 -42.50 -26.93 67.66
C ASP A 389 -40.99 -26.83 67.35
N GLY A 390 -40.19 -27.77 67.85
CA GLY A 390 -38.78 -27.94 67.50
C GLY A 390 -38.58 -28.28 66.03
N GLU A 391 -39.31 -29.27 65.50
CA GLU A 391 -39.25 -29.66 64.09
C GLU A 391 -39.78 -28.56 63.16
N LYS A 392 -40.80 -27.80 63.57
CA LYS A 392 -41.27 -26.63 62.82
C LYS A 392 -40.22 -25.52 62.75
N ARG A 393 -39.47 -25.28 63.83
CA ARG A 393 -38.31 -24.36 63.83
C ARG A 393 -37.19 -24.87 62.95
N ARG A 394 -36.86 -26.16 63.03
CA ARG A 394 -35.86 -26.81 62.18
C ARG A 394 -36.21 -26.71 60.70
N TYR A 395 -37.47 -27.01 60.33
CA TYR A 395 -37.95 -26.90 58.96
C TYR A 395 -37.74 -25.50 58.39
N LYS A 396 -38.10 -24.46 59.17
CA LYS A 396 -37.88 -23.06 58.77
C LYS A 396 -36.38 -22.73 58.64
N ALA A 397 -35.55 -23.19 59.58
CA ALA A 397 -34.10 -22.98 59.53
C ALA A 397 -33.46 -23.66 58.30
N GLU A 398 -33.88 -24.89 57.99
CA GLU A 398 -33.38 -25.64 56.82
C GLU A 398 -33.86 -24.99 55.50
N GLN A 399 -35.09 -24.45 55.47
CA GLN A 399 -35.57 -23.67 54.32
C GLN A 399 -34.70 -22.44 54.07
N ILE A 400 -34.44 -21.64 55.11
CA ILE A 400 -33.58 -20.44 55.02
C ILE A 400 -32.16 -20.84 54.59
N ARG A 401 -31.62 -21.93 55.16
CA ARG A 401 -30.29 -22.44 54.78
C ARG A 401 -30.23 -22.85 53.31
N GLN A 402 -31.26 -23.52 52.80
CA GLN A 402 -31.33 -23.92 51.39
C GLN A 402 -31.45 -22.70 50.46
N GLU A 403 -32.30 -21.73 50.80
CA GLU A 403 -32.44 -20.48 50.04
C GLU A 403 -31.14 -19.67 50.04
N SER A 404 -30.46 -19.58 51.19
CA SER A 404 -29.15 -18.94 51.32
C SER A 404 -28.09 -19.65 50.47
N LYS A 405 -28.08 -20.99 50.46
CA LYS A 405 -27.17 -21.78 49.61
C LYS A 405 -27.41 -21.50 48.12
N HIS A 406 -28.67 -21.51 47.67
CA HIS A 406 -29.04 -21.19 46.29
C HIS A 406 -28.61 -19.77 45.89
N LYS A 407 -28.84 -18.79 46.78
CA LYS A 407 -28.41 -17.41 46.57
C LYS A 407 -26.90 -17.30 46.44
N LYS A 408 -26.14 -17.90 47.36
CA LYS A 408 -24.69 -17.87 47.38
C LYS A 408 -24.09 -18.52 46.13
N GLN A 409 -24.63 -19.66 45.69
CA GLN A 409 -24.19 -20.33 44.47
C GLN A 409 -24.38 -19.45 43.21
N LEU A 410 -25.50 -18.73 43.13
CA LEU A 410 -25.77 -17.82 42.01
C LEU A 410 -24.83 -16.60 42.04
N GLU A 411 -24.59 -16.06 43.23
CA GLU A 411 -23.66 -14.94 43.43
C GLU A 411 -22.22 -15.32 43.06
N GLU A 412 -21.75 -16.50 43.47
CA GLU A 412 -20.44 -17.03 43.09
C GLU A 412 -20.33 -17.26 41.58
N LEU A 413 -21.36 -17.80 40.95
CA LEU A 413 -21.40 -18.01 39.49
C LEU A 413 -21.32 -16.67 38.73
N ARG A 414 -22.11 -15.67 39.15
CA ARG A 414 -22.09 -14.33 38.56
C ARG A 414 -20.76 -13.64 38.77
N ALA A 415 -20.18 -13.73 39.97
CA ALA A 415 -18.85 -13.19 40.24
C ALA A 415 -17.77 -13.83 39.36
N HIS A 416 -17.85 -15.14 39.12
CA HIS A 416 -16.93 -15.83 38.22
C HIS A 416 -17.13 -15.42 36.74
N ALA A 417 -18.39 -15.27 36.31
CA ALA A 417 -18.73 -14.77 34.98
C ALA A 417 -18.17 -13.34 34.77
N ASP A 418 -18.35 -12.45 35.74
CA ASP A 418 -17.81 -11.08 35.72
C ASP A 418 -16.27 -11.06 35.68
N SER A 419 -15.61 -11.95 36.46
CA SER A 419 -14.15 -12.09 36.41
C SER A 419 -13.68 -12.50 35.01
N THR A 420 -14.36 -13.49 34.42
CA THR A 420 -14.03 -13.99 33.07
C THR A 420 -14.18 -12.89 32.01
N VAL A 421 -15.24 -12.07 32.11
CA VAL A 421 -15.45 -10.93 31.19
C VAL A 421 -14.35 -9.88 31.37
N LYS A 422 -13.97 -9.55 32.61
CA LYS A 422 -12.91 -8.57 32.89
C LYS A 422 -11.54 -9.04 32.39
N GLU A 423 -11.18 -10.30 32.61
CA GLU A 423 -9.95 -10.90 32.09
C GLU A 423 -9.90 -10.84 30.56
N LEU A 424 -11.03 -11.15 29.90
CA LEU A 424 -11.14 -11.04 28.46
C LEU A 424 -10.96 -9.59 27.99
N GLU A 425 -11.64 -8.62 28.60
CA GLU A 425 -11.50 -7.20 28.27
C GLU A 425 -10.06 -6.70 28.47
N GLN A 426 -9.36 -7.18 29.51
CA GLN A 426 -7.94 -6.88 29.72
C GLN A 426 -7.10 -7.39 28.54
N MET A 427 -7.25 -8.66 28.16
CA MET A 427 -6.53 -9.24 27.01
C MET A 427 -6.83 -8.49 25.71
N GLN A 428 -8.07 -8.02 25.53
CA GLN A 428 -8.46 -7.21 24.38
C GLN A 428 -7.81 -5.83 24.39
N ASN A 429 -7.66 -5.20 25.56
CA ASN A 429 -6.93 -3.94 25.73
C ASN A 429 -5.44 -4.09 25.43
N GLU A 430 -4.83 -5.18 25.87
CA GLU A 430 -3.43 -5.50 25.54
C GLU A 430 -3.24 -5.68 24.02
N LYS A 431 -4.14 -6.42 23.36
CA LYS A 431 -4.13 -6.55 21.89
C LYS A 431 -4.27 -5.20 21.18
N ARG A 432 -5.17 -4.31 21.66
CA ARG A 432 -5.31 -2.94 21.12
C ARG A 432 -4.02 -2.15 21.26
N LYS A 433 -3.38 -2.21 22.43
CA LYS A 433 -2.11 -1.52 22.71
C LYS A 433 -1.01 -2.02 21.78
N GLN A 434 -0.84 -3.34 21.68
CA GLN A 434 0.16 -3.95 20.78
C GLN A 434 -0.05 -3.54 19.32
N LEU A 435 -1.30 -3.47 18.85
CA LEU A 435 -1.60 -3.04 17.49
C LEU A 435 -1.24 -1.56 17.26
N MET A 436 -1.52 -0.69 18.23
CA MET A 436 -1.15 0.74 18.17
C MET A 436 0.38 0.94 18.19
N GLU A 437 1.09 0.17 19.02
CA GLU A 437 2.55 0.19 19.07
C GLU A 437 3.16 -0.29 17.74
N HIS A 438 2.59 -1.36 17.16
CA HIS A 438 3.01 -1.86 15.85
C HIS A 438 2.75 -0.85 14.72
N GLU A 439 1.59 -0.18 14.72
CA GLU A 439 1.30 0.92 13.79
C GLU A 439 2.32 2.05 13.90
N THR A 440 2.60 2.49 15.12
CA THR A 440 3.57 3.55 15.38
C THR A 440 4.96 3.16 14.90
N LEU A 441 5.40 1.94 15.19
CA LEU A 441 6.68 1.41 14.73
C LEU A 441 6.76 1.34 13.20
N LYS A 442 5.70 0.87 12.53
CA LYS A 442 5.67 0.75 11.07
C LYS A 442 5.65 2.11 10.37
N LEU A 443 4.94 3.10 10.92
CA LEU A 443 4.97 4.47 10.42
C LEU A 443 6.37 5.07 10.56
N LYS A 444 7.05 4.83 11.69
CA LYS A 444 8.42 5.27 11.91
C LYS A 444 9.40 4.62 10.93
N GLN A 445 9.30 3.30 10.72
CA GLN A 445 10.11 2.57 9.74
C GLN A 445 9.94 3.15 8.33
N LEU A 446 8.71 3.43 7.91
CA LEU A 446 8.42 4.04 6.62
C LEU A 446 9.02 5.45 6.47
N GLU A 447 9.04 6.24 7.56
CA GLU A 447 9.68 7.56 7.58
C GLU A 447 11.21 7.46 7.50
N GLU A 448 11.81 6.48 8.18
CA GLU A 448 13.24 6.19 8.13
C GLU A 448 13.67 5.72 6.73
N GLU A 449 12.91 4.81 6.11
CA GLU A 449 13.12 4.33 4.74
C GLU A 449 13.08 5.48 3.72
N HIS A 450 12.06 6.34 3.79
CA HIS A 450 11.96 7.50 2.91
C HIS A 450 13.08 8.52 3.14
N SER A 451 13.50 8.73 4.39
CA SER A 451 14.65 9.59 4.71
C SER A 451 15.94 9.04 4.11
N ALA A 452 16.14 7.71 4.16
CA ALA A 452 17.28 7.05 3.53
C ALA A 452 17.22 7.15 1.99
N GLU A 453 16.07 6.88 1.38
CA GLU A 453 15.86 7.00 -0.08
C GLU A 453 16.13 8.43 -0.57
N LEU A 454 15.63 9.45 0.14
CA LEU A 454 15.92 10.85 -0.17
C LEU A 454 17.41 11.19 -0.03
N LYS A 455 18.08 10.67 0.99
CA LYS A 455 19.51 10.89 1.18
C LYS A 455 20.34 10.27 0.06
N GLU A 456 20.00 9.05 -0.35
CA GLU A 456 20.64 8.36 -1.47
C GLU A 456 20.39 9.09 -2.79
N TRP A 457 19.15 9.46 -3.07
CA TRP A 457 18.80 10.23 -4.26
C TRP A 457 19.59 11.55 -4.33
N LYS A 458 19.65 12.31 -3.22
CA LYS A 458 20.47 13.53 -3.13
C LYS A 458 21.95 13.28 -3.34
N ALA A 459 22.49 12.17 -2.83
CA ALA A 459 23.89 11.79 -3.02
C ALA A 459 24.18 11.51 -4.51
N ASN A 460 23.23 10.94 -5.24
CA ASN A 460 23.35 10.63 -6.66
C ASN A 460 23.24 11.87 -7.58
N LEU A 461 22.66 12.97 -7.10
CA LEU A 461 22.58 14.22 -7.88
C LEU A 461 23.97 14.80 -8.20
N LYS A 462 24.91 14.76 -7.26
CA LYS A 462 26.24 15.36 -7.44
C LYS A 462 27.04 14.66 -8.55
N PRO A 463 27.22 13.32 -8.55
CA PRO A 463 27.84 12.60 -9.66
C PRO A 463 27.12 12.79 -10.99
N ARG A 464 25.78 12.84 -10.97
CA ARG A 464 24.96 13.07 -12.18
C ARG A 464 25.22 14.46 -12.78
N LYS A 465 25.28 15.49 -11.94
CA LYS A 465 25.68 16.85 -12.35
C LYS A 465 27.09 16.90 -12.90
N GLN A 466 28.04 16.20 -12.28
CA GLN A 466 29.43 16.16 -12.74
C GLN A 466 29.53 15.54 -14.13
N ARG A 467 28.89 14.40 -14.37
CA ARG A 467 28.83 13.78 -15.70
C ARG A 467 28.22 14.70 -16.76
N LEU A 468 27.15 15.42 -16.42
CA LEU A 468 26.56 16.40 -17.35
C LEU A 468 27.55 17.52 -17.71
N GLU A 469 28.30 18.05 -16.75
CA GLU A 469 29.31 19.08 -17.05
C GLU A 469 30.52 18.51 -17.82
N GLU A 470 30.88 17.23 -17.60
CA GLU A 470 31.90 16.54 -18.41
C GLU A 470 31.47 16.40 -19.88
N GLU A 471 30.19 16.10 -20.14
CA GLU A 471 29.62 16.08 -21.50
C GLU A 471 29.63 17.44 -22.20
N PHE A 472 29.79 18.55 -21.47
CA PHE A 472 29.88 19.88 -22.06
C PHE A 472 31.30 20.31 -22.45
N ILE A 473 32.31 19.61 -21.94
CA ILE A 473 33.72 19.88 -22.23
C ILE A 473 34.16 19.18 -23.51
N HIS A 474 33.48 18.08 -23.87
CA HIS A 474 33.66 17.32 -25.11
C HIS A 474 32.71 17.81 -26.20
#